data_AF-A0A2V9TBK6-F1
#
_entry.id   AF-A0A2V9TBK6-F1
#
_cell.length_a   1.000
_cell.length_b   1.000
_cell.length_c   1.000
_cell.angle_alpha   90.00
_cell.angle_beta   90.00
_cell.angle_gamma   90.00
#
_symmetry.space_group_name_H-M   'P 1'
#
loop_
_entity.id
_entity.type
_entity.pdbx_description
1 polymer ?
#
loop_
_entity_poly.entity_id
_entity_poly.type
_entity_poly.pdbx_seq_one_letter_code
_entity_poly.pdbx_strand_id
1 'polypeptide(L)'
;MCTVPPHPQFRSGVLEMTAIDVGQGDSILLVSPQGKTLLVDTGGLPQWMHSDFDIGEDVVSPYLWSRGIHRLDAVAITHAHSDHMGGMAAVLANFHPRELWLGVESRSPELQKLLEDAKRLGVVVIHRKAGDNIELG
;
A
#
# COMPACT_ATOMS: atom_id res chain seq x y z
N MET A 1 -2.36 -14.56 26.14
CA MET A 1 -0.93 -14.24 26.09
C MET A 1 -0.79 -12.91 25.35
N CYS A 2 -0.24 -11.87 25.99
CA CYS A 2 0.07 -10.61 25.30
C CYS A 2 1.40 -10.79 24.57
N THR A 3 1.35 -11.04 23.27
CA THR A 3 2.54 -10.94 22.41
C THR A 3 2.76 -9.47 22.10
N VAL A 4 3.89 -8.92 22.53
CA VAL A 4 4.33 -7.60 22.05
C VAL A 4 4.54 -7.74 20.54
N PRO A 5 3.89 -6.93 19.70
CA PRO A 5 4.12 -7.00 18.27
C PRO A 5 5.62 -6.78 18.00
N PRO A 6 6.24 -7.61 17.16
CA PRO A 6 7.66 -7.46 16.86
C PRO A 6 7.90 -6.03 16.35
N HIS A 7 8.94 -5.38 16.86
CA HIS A 7 9.31 -4.05 16.38
C HIS A 7 9.66 -4.12 14.89
N PRO A 8 9.27 -3.09 14.09
CA PRO A 8 9.62 -3.04 12.69
C PRO A 8 11.13 -3.22 12.48
N GLN A 9 11.51 -4.15 11.61
CA GLN A 9 12.90 -4.47 11.34
C GLN A 9 13.38 -3.65 10.14
N PHE A 10 13.98 -2.49 10.43
CA PHE A 10 14.52 -1.54 9.44
C PHE A 10 15.98 -1.21 9.74
N ARG A 11 16.80 -0.99 8.71
CA ARG A 11 18.14 -0.44 8.84
C ARG A 11 18.06 1.08 8.96
N SER A 12 18.41 1.59 10.14
CA SER A 12 18.47 3.03 10.40
C SER A 12 19.52 3.71 9.51
N GLY A 13 19.22 4.92 9.05
CA GLY A 13 20.18 5.77 8.34
C GLY A 13 20.39 5.46 6.85
N VAL A 14 19.63 4.50 6.30
CA VAL A 14 19.66 4.17 4.87
C VAL A 14 18.25 4.08 4.31
N LEU A 15 18.09 4.36 3.02
CA LEU A 15 16.86 4.09 2.29
C LEU A 15 16.80 2.60 1.97
N GLU A 16 15.76 1.91 2.43
CA GLU A 16 15.44 0.56 1.97
C GLU A 16 14.36 0.63 0.89
N MET A 17 14.57 -0.12 -0.18
CA MET A 17 13.58 -0.35 -1.22
C MET A 17 13.43 -1.85 -1.41
N THR A 18 12.21 -2.35 -1.29
CA THR A 18 11.88 -3.76 -1.53
C THR A 18 10.79 -3.85 -2.58
N ALA A 19 11.08 -4.51 -3.70
CA ALA A 19 10.05 -4.97 -4.62
C ALA A 19 9.47 -6.29 -4.08
N ILE A 20 8.17 -6.30 -3.81
CA ILE A 20 7.44 -7.48 -3.35
C ILE A 20 6.97 -8.24 -4.59
N ASP A 21 7.28 -9.53 -4.67
CA ASP A 21 6.80 -10.37 -5.76
C ASP A 21 5.31 -10.65 -5.60
N VAL A 22 4.51 -9.88 -6.33
CA VAL A 22 3.04 -9.99 -6.39
C VAL A 22 2.57 -10.70 -7.66
N GLY A 23 3.49 -11.28 -8.43
CA GLY A 23 3.22 -11.94 -9.70
C GLY A 23 2.90 -10.98 -10.85
N GLN A 24 1.78 -10.25 -10.79
CA GLN A 24 1.36 -9.30 -11.83
C GLN A 24 1.18 -7.89 -11.27
N GLY A 25 1.75 -6.92 -11.98
CA GLY A 25 1.84 -5.52 -11.56
C GLY A 25 3.00 -5.27 -10.59
N ASP A 26 2.99 -4.09 -9.98
CA ASP A 26 4.05 -3.61 -9.12
C ASP A 26 3.60 -3.59 -7.65
N SER A 27 4.54 -3.86 -6.74
CA SER A 27 4.40 -3.53 -5.32
C SER A 27 5.76 -3.25 -4.72
N ILE A 28 5.97 -2.00 -4.29
CA ILE A 28 7.27 -1.53 -3.81
C ILE A 28 7.10 -0.93 -2.42
N LEU A 29 7.77 -1.51 -1.43
CA LEU A 29 7.91 -0.94 -0.10
C LEU A 29 9.17 -0.07 -0.04
N LEU A 30 8.99 1.20 0.32
CA LEU A 30 10.05 2.13 0.67
C LEU A 30 10.05 2.37 2.18
N VAL A 31 11.25 2.32 2.77
CA VAL A 31 11.48 2.69 4.16
C VAL A 31 12.57 3.74 4.22
N SER A 32 12.23 4.95 4.66
CA SER A 32 13.17 6.06 4.74
C SER A 32 14.24 5.82 5.81
N PRO A 33 15.37 6.55 5.76
CA PRO A 33 16.41 6.50 6.81
C PRO A 33 15.89 6.73 8.24
N GLN A 34 14.76 7.44 8.38
CA GLN A 34 14.07 7.79 9.62
C GLN A 34 12.98 6.77 10.00
N GLY A 35 12.79 5.71 9.19
CA GLY A 35 11.81 4.66 9.42
C GLY A 35 10.41 4.97 8.91
N LYS A 36 10.23 5.97 8.04
CA LYS A 36 8.93 6.25 7.41
C LYS A 36 8.64 5.25 6.31
N THR A 37 7.40 4.79 6.24
CA THR A 37 6.99 3.71 5.34
C THR A 37 6.06 4.21 4.24
N LEU A 38 6.40 3.86 3.00
CA LEU A 38 5.56 4.11 1.83
C LEU A 38 5.43 2.81 1.05
N LEU A 39 4.20 2.35 0.83
CA LEU A 39 3.93 1.28 -0.13
C LEU A 39 3.42 1.89 -1.44
N VAL A 40 4.09 1.60 -2.54
CA VAL A 40 3.69 2.02 -3.89
C VAL A 40 3.10 0.80 -4.59
N ASP A 41 1.82 0.88 -4.91
CA ASP A 41 1.02 -0.16 -5.54
C ASP A 41 1.01 -1.52 -4.80
N THR A 42 0.06 -2.38 -5.14
CA THR A 42 -0.18 -3.68 -4.49
C THR A 42 -0.31 -4.82 -5.48
N GLY A 43 0.05 -4.60 -6.75
CA GLY A 43 -0.26 -5.50 -7.85
C GLY A 43 -1.76 -5.81 -7.96
N GLY A 44 -2.05 -6.88 -8.69
CA GLY A 44 -3.39 -7.41 -8.76
C GLY A 44 -3.49 -8.62 -9.68
N LEU A 45 -4.66 -9.24 -9.65
CA LEU A 45 -4.94 -10.39 -10.49
C LEU A 45 -5.73 -9.97 -11.73
N PRO A 46 -5.51 -10.65 -12.87
CA PRO A 46 -6.38 -10.48 -14.01
C PRO A 46 -7.83 -10.83 -13.64
N GLN A 47 -8.79 -9.98 -14.01
CA GLN A 47 -10.21 -10.15 -13.65
C GLN A 47 -10.85 -11.47 -14.12
N TRP A 48 -10.27 -12.12 -15.15
CA TRP A 48 -10.75 -13.41 -15.65
C TRP A 48 -10.36 -14.60 -14.76
N MET A 49 -9.44 -14.39 -13.81
CA MET A 49 -9.08 -15.38 -12.80
C MET A 49 -10.10 -15.29 -11.65
N HIS A 50 -11.19 -16.04 -11.74
CA HIS A 50 -12.14 -16.19 -10.63
C HIS A 50 -11.49 -16.98 -9.50
N SER A 51 -10.82 -16.28 -8.60
CA SER A 51 -10.15 -16.83 -7.43
C SER A 51 -10.50 -16.00 -6.20
N ASP A 52 -10.60 -16.65 -5.05
CA ASP A 52 -10.74 -15.97 -3.74
C ASP A 52 -9.39 -15.38 -3.26
N PHE A 53 -8.35 -15.46 -4.09
CA PHE A 53 -7.01 -14.96 -3.80
C PHE A 53 -6.95 -13.43 -3.91
N ASP A 54 -6.54 -12.77 -2.83
CA ASP A 54 -6.35 -11.32 -2.76
C ASP A 54 -4.87 -11.02 -2.53
N ILE A 55 -4.21 -10.37 -3.49
CA ILE A 55 -2.77 -10.07 -3.40
C ILE A 55 -2.43 -9.23 -2.15
N GLY A 56 -3.32 -8.33 -1.76
CA GLY A 56 -3.16 -7.51 -0.57
C GLY A 56 -3.21 -8.35 0.69
N GLU A 57 -4.20 -9.23 0.81
CA GLU A 57 -4.40 -10.10 1.98
C GLU A 57 -3.40 -11.26 2.04
N ASP A 58 -3.11 -11.89 0.90
CA ASP A 58 -2.39 -13.18 0.85
C ASP A 58 -0.89 -13.03 0.55
N VAL A 59 -0.44 -11.89 0.02
CA VAL A 59 0.98 -11.67 -0.35
C VAL A 59 1.57 -10.45 0.37
N VAL A 60 0.98 -9.28 0.16
CA VAL A 60 1.52 -8.02 0.68
C VAL A 60 1.41 -7.96 2.20
N SER A 61 0.23 -8.28 2.76
CA SER A 61 0.01 -8.22 4.20
C SER A 61 0.93 -9.18 4.98
N PRO A 62 1.07 -10.46 4.60
CA PRO A 62 1.99 -11.39 5.26
C PRO A 62 3.44 -10.91 5.18
N TYR A 63 3.87 -10.34 4.05
CA TYR A 63 5.20 -9.76 3.95
C TYR A 63 5.40 -8.60 4.94
N LEU A 64 4.48 -7.63 4.97
CA LEU A 64 4.57 -6.48 5.88
C LEU A 64 4.54 -6.91 7.35
N TRP A 65 3.67 -7.84 7.72
CA TRP A 65 3.63 -8.39 9.08
C TRP A 65 4.92 -9.14 9.44
N SER A 66 5.52 -9.89 8.50
CA SER A 66 6.80 -10.56 8.73
C SER A 66 7.94 -9.58 9.03
N ARG A 67 7.83 -8.33 8.53
CA ARG A 67 8.74 -7.21 8.82
C ARG A 67 8.41 -6.47 10.11
N GLY A 68 7.38 -6.88 10.85
CA GLY A 68 6.88 -6.19 12.04
C GLY A 68 6.11 -4.90 11.76
N ILE A 69 5.68 -4.69 10.52
CA ILE A 69 4.91 -3.52 10.11
C ILE A 69 3.44 -3.81 10.42
N HIS A 70 2.84 -2.97 11.25
CA HIS A 70 1.39 -3.02 11.54
C HIS A 70 0.67 -1.74 11.13
N ARG A 71 1.43 -0.73 10.70
CA ARG A 71 0.90 0.51 10.18
C ARG A 71 1.83 1.09 9.13
N LEU A 72 1.26 1.65 8.07
CA LEU A 72 1.99 2.40 7.05
C LEU A 72 1.86 3.91 7.29
N ASP A 73 2.87 4.71 6.94
CA ASP A 73 2.72 6.16 6.93
C ASP A 73 1.92 6.60 5.70
N ALA A 74 2.29 6.09 4.53
CA ALA A 74 1.59 6.38 3.29
C ALA A 74 1.45 5.15 2.40
N VAL A 75 0.44 5.18 1.54
CA VAL A 75 0.31 4.30 0.38
C VAL A 75 0.12 5.16 -0.86
N ALA A 76 0.69 4.75 -2.00
CA ALA A 76 0.55 5.45 -3.26
C ALA A 76 0.00 4.53 -4.34
N ILE A 77 -0.88 5.08 -5.18
CA ILE A 77 -1.42 4.41 -6.37
C ILE A 77 -0.93 5.18 -7.59
N THR A 78 -0.13 4.52 -8.43
CA THR A 78 0.45 5.13 -9.62
C THR A 78 -0.49 5.06 -10.84
N HIS A 79 -1.23 3.97 -10.98
CA HIS A 79 -2.13 3.71 -12.11
C HIS A 79 -3.49 3.14 -11.65
N ALA A 80 -4.59 3.61 -12.24
CA ALA A 80 -5.96 3.18 -11.92
C ALA A 80 -6.53 2.17 -12.93
N HIS A 81 -5.72 1.20 -13.35
CA HIS A 81 -6.32 0.02 -13.98
C HIS A 81 -6.76 -0.98 -12.90
N SER A 82 -7.85 -1.67 -13.19
CA SER A 82 -8.53 -2.62 -12.29
C SER A 82 -7.64 -3.79 -11.84
N ASP A 83 -6.53 -4.02 -12.52
CA ASP A 83 -5.48 -5.01 -12.23
C ASP A 83 -4.38 -4.49 -11.25
N HIS A 84 -4.51 -3.26 -10.71
CA HIS A 84 -3.54 -2.71 -9.73
C HIS A 84 -4.14 -2.36 -8.36
N MET A 85 -5.46 -2.39 -8.21
CA MET A 85 -6.16 -2.00 -6.97
C MET A 85 -6.67 -3.19 -6.14
N GLY A 86 -6.45 -4.42 -6.62
CA GLY A 86 -6.96 -5.63 -5.98
C GLY A 86 -6.52 -5.76 -4.53
N GLY A 87 -5.23 -5.55 -4.26
CA GLY A 87 -4.69 -5.65 -2.90
C GLY A 87 -4.81 -4.38 -2.04
N MET A 88 -5.12 -3.22 -2.64
CA MET A 88 -5.06 -1.95 -1.92
C MET A 88 -6.16 -1.84 -0.86
N ALA A 89 -7.35 -2.40 -1.13
CA ALA A 89 -8.45 -2.42 -0.17
C ALA A 89 -8.06 -3.19 1.11
N ALA A 90 -7.45 -4.37 0.95
CA ALA A 90 -6.94 -5.16 2.07
C ALA A 90 -5.82 -4.41 2.82
N VAL A 91 -4.89 -3.77 2.10
CA VAL A 91 -3.82 -2.97 2.73
C VAL A 91 -4.37 -1.79 3.54
N LEU A 92 -5.38 -1.06 3.03
CA LEU A 92 -6.03 0.01 3.79
C LEU A 92 -6.66 -0.53 5.07
N ALA A 93 -7.37 -1.66 4.98
CA ALA A 93 -8.07 -2.28 6.10
C ALA A 93 -7.10 -2.87 7.16
N ASN A 94 -5.97 -3.43 6.73
CA ASN A 94 -5.03 -4.10 7.63
C ASN A 94 -4.04 -3.12 8.28
N PHE A 95 -3.53 -2.15 7.52
CA PHE A 95 -2.42 -1.28 7.95
C PHE A 95 -2.82 0.17 8.22
N HIS A 96 -4.06 0.58 7.96
CA HIS A 96 -4.58 1.90 8.33
C HIS A 96 -3.59 3.06 8.07
N PRO A 97 -3.15 3.24 6.80
CA PRO A 97 -2.17 4.25 6.47
C PRO A 97 -2.65 5.65 6.87
N ARG A 98 -1.72 6.57 7.15
CA ARG A 98 -2.13 7.97 7.43
C ARG A 98 -2.61 8.64 6.15
N GLU A 99 -1.94 8.36 5.04
CA GLU A 99 -2.16 9.01 3.77
C GLU A 99 -2.33 8.01 2.62
N LEU A 100 -3.25 8.29 1.71
CA LEU A 100 -3.41 7.64 0.42
C LEU A 100 -3.10 8.67 -0.67
N TRP A 101 -2.02 8.44 -1.42
CA TRP A 101 -1.58 9.30 -2.51
C TRP A 101 -2.09 8.77 -3.85
N LEU A 102 -2.73 9.64 -4.62
CA LEU A 102 -3.28 9.30 -5.93
C LEU A 102 -2.52 10.06 -7.01
N GLY A 103 -1.76 9.34 -7.84
CA GLY A 103 -1.10 9.89 -9.03
C GLY A 103 -1.98 9.90 -10.28
N VAL A 104 -3.23 9.45 -10.16
CA VAL A 104 -4.13 9.18 -11.28
C VAL A 104 -5.48 9.86 -11.09
N GLU A 105 -5.96 10.53 -12.14
CA GLU A 105 -7.33 11.04 -12.22
C GLU A 105 -8.19 10.03 -12.99
N SER A 106 -8.79 9.07 -12.27
CA SER A 106 -9.74 8.10 -12.83
C SER A 106 -11.12 8.25 -12.17
N ARG A 107 -12.17 7.84 -12.88
CA ARG A 107 -13.56 7.82 -12.38
C ARG A 107 -14.12 6.39 -12.32
N SER A 108 -13.25 5.40 -12.16
CA SER A 108 -13.68 4.01 -12.09
C SER A 108 -14.49 3.75 -10.80
N PRO A 109 -15.53 2.89 -10.85
CA PRO A 109 -16.29 2.50 -9.65
C PRO A 109 -15.40 1.91 -8.55
N GLU A 110 -14.35 1.18 -8.93
CA GLU A 110 -13.41 0.55 -8.00
C GLU A 110 -12.61 1.59 -7.24
N LEU A 111 -12.11 2.62 -7.93
CA LEU A 111 -11.43 3.74 -7.28
C LEU A 111 -12.38 4.48 -6.35
N GLN A 112 -13.60 4.76 -6.80
CA GLN A 112 -14.59 5.41 -5.94
C GLN A 112 -14.84 4.62 -4.64
N LYS A 113 -15.02 3.31 -4.75
CA LYS A 113 -15.19 2.43 -3.59
C LYS A 113 -13.96 2.50 -2.66
N LEU A 114 -12.75 2.46 -3.21
CA LEU A 114 -11.53 2.59 -2.41
C LEU A 114 -11.46 3.93 -1.68
N LEU A 115 -11.87 5.04 -2.32
CA LEU A 115 -11.91 6.35 -1.68
C LEU A 115 -12.94 6.43 -0.55
N GLU A 116 -14.09 5.76 -0.72
CA GLU A 116 -15.10 5.61 0.33
C GLU A 116 -14.56 4.80 1.51
N ASP A 117 -13.86 3.70 1.23
CA ASP A 117 -13.22 2.86 2.24
C ASP A 117 -12.11 3.63 2.99
N ALA A 118 -11.25 4.35 2.28
CA ALA A 118 -10.22 5.22 2.84
C ALA A 118 -10.83 6.28 3.77
N LYS A 119 -11.91 6.94 3.33
CA LYS A 119 -12.62 7.95 4.13
C LYS A 119 -13.22 7.34 5.39
N ARG A 120 -13.83 6.15 5.30
CA ARG A 120 -14.39 5.43 6.45
C ARG A 120 -13.32 5.04 7.47
N LEU A 121 -12.13 4.69 7.00
CA LEU A 121 -10.97 4.35 7.83
C LEU A 121 -10.21 5.58 8.35
N GLY A 122 -10.61 6.80 7.97
CA GLY A 122 -9.97 8.04 8.39
C GLY A 122 -8.61 8.31 7.72
N VAL A 123 -8.36 7.68 6.57
CA VAL A 123 -7.15 7.87 5.76
C VAL A 123 -7.27 9.19 4.98
N VAL A 124 -6.22 10.02 5.03
CA VAL A 124 -6.18 11.30 4.30
C VAL A 124 -5.85 11.04 2.84
N VAL A 125 -6.77 11.37 1.94
CA VAL A 125 -6.55 11.24 0.49
C VAL A 125 -5.87 12.50 -0.05
N ILE A 126 -4.73 12.33 -0.71
CA ILE A 126 -3.94 13.41 -1.31
C ILE A 126 -3.75 13.12 -2.81
N HIS A 127 -4.16 14.05 -3.66
CA HIS A 127 -3.88 13.95 -5.09
C HIS A 127 -2.48 14.51 -5.35
N ARG A 128 -1.66 13.75 -6.07
CA ARG A 128 -0.31 14.13 -6.48
C ARG A 128 -0.24 14.26 -7.99
N LYS A 129 0.50 15.25 -8.48
CA LYS A 129 0.69 15.51 -9.91
C LYS A 129 2.17 15.42 -10.27
N ALA A 130 2.44 15.16 -11.54
CA ALA A 130 3.80 15.20 -12.06
C ALA A 130 4.46 16.55 -11.74
N GLY A 131 5.66 16.49 -11.16
CA GLY A 131 6.39 17.68 -10.69
C GLY A 131 6.23 17.98 -9.20
N ASP A 132 5.31 17.31 -8.49
CA ASP A 132 5.24 17.39 -7.03
C ASP A 132 6.49 16.75 -6.41
N ASN A 133 7.12 17.45 -5.48
CA ASN A 133 8.16 16.89 -4.63
C ASN A 133 7.53 16.40 -3.33
N ILE A 134 7.96 15.23 -2.87
CA ILE A 134 7.43 14.61 -1.66
C ILE A 134 8.59 14.34 -0.71
N GLU A 135 8.42 14.73 0.54
CA GLU A 135 9.35 14.43 1.63
C GLU A 135 8.81 13.26 2.45
N LEU A 136 9.54 12.15 2.48
CA LEU A 136 9.20 10.95 3.25
C LEU A 136 10.04 10.87 4.55
N GLY A 137 10.03 11.97 5.31
CA GLY A 137 10.75 12.09 6.59
C GLY A 137 12.26 12.20 6.50
#